data_AF-A0A1L9AXC0-F1
#
_entry.id   AF-A0A1L9AXC0-F1
#
_cell.length_a   1.000
_cell.length_b   1.000
_cell.length_c   1.000
_cell.angle_alpha   90.00
_cell.angle_beta   90.00
_cell.angle_gamma   90.00
#
_symmetry.space_group_name_H-M   'P 1'
#
loop_
_entity.id
_entity.type
_entity.pdbx_description
1 polymer ?
#
loop_
_entity_poly.entity_id
_entity_poly.type
_entity_poly.pdbx_seq_one_letter_code
_entity_poly.pdbx_strand_id
1 'polypeptide(L)'
;MLLERLVRLGPALGARASLDPSRARAPLPVELAEQLMEGGEARRRAFAEALADVVGVLVEDFPDNIFWDLDYLACCLWKVGGPDEMRAFAGRVVALCRGFGNKSELRFRYAHDFLFGYDWARWVAREPGARAGIGPFDLAFLDYLDTRLQELRDLISDHDAKYGPLEGRAFRNPFSFRREPRDEARLHQVLVREDLIPVKAWRLDGERRWDLPFTELRAETAERLGLAREDGS
;
A
#
# COMPACT_ATOMS: atom_id res chain seq x y z
N MET A 1 -23.24 8.26 14.99
CA MET A 1 -21.86 8.76 15.14
C MET A 1 -20.76 7.72 14.89
N LEU A 2 -21.03 6.40 14.89
CA LEU A 2 -20.01 5.36 14.70
C LEU A 2 -19.15 5.52 13.44
N LEU A 3 -19.78 5.78 12.30
CA LEU A 3 -19.13 5.84 10.99
C LEU A 3 -18.77 7.27 10.56
N GLU A 4 -19.00 8.27 11.42
CA GLU A 4 -18.89 9.67 11.03
C GLU A 4 -17.47 10.07 10.61
N ARG A 5 -16.44 9.54 11.29
CA ARG A 5 -15.04 9.74 10.90
C ARG A 5 -14.75 9.18 9.50
N LEU A 6 -15.28 8.00 9.18
CA LEU A 6 -15.10 7.36 7.87
C LEU A 6 -15.79 8.15 6.75
N VAL A 7 -17.01 8.65 7.01
CA VAL A 7 -17.74 9.51 6.06
C VAL A 7 -16.95 10.79 5.74
N ARG A 8 -16.37 11.42 6.77
CA ARG A 8 -15.56 12.64 6.61
C ARG A 8 -14.29 12.44 5.78
N LEU A 9 -13.75 11.21 5.73
CA LEU A 9 -12.57 10.90 4.93
C LEU A 9 -12.88 10.80 3.44
N GLY A 10 -14.11 10.41 3.06
CA GLY A 10 -14.51 10.14 1.67
C GLY A 10 -14.08 11.21 0.66
N PRO A 11 -14.37 12.51 0.88
CA PRO A 11 -13.95 13.59 -0.04
C PRO A 11 -12.43 13.68 -0.24
N ALA A 12 -11.63 13.31 0.77
CA ALA A 12 -10.17 13.41 0.72
C ALA A 12 -9.51 12.34 -0.17
N LEU A 13 -10.23 11.26 -0.51
CA LEU A 13 -9.74 10.21 -1.43
C LEU A 13 -9.80 10.65 -2.91
N GLY A 14 -10.40 11.81 -3.20
CA GLY A 14 -10.47 12.37 -4.56
C GLY A 14 -11.16 11.45 -5.57
N ALA A 15 -10.49 11.15 -6.68
CA ALA A 15 -11.04 10.31 -7.75
C ALA A 15 -11.22 8.84 -7.35
N ARG A 16 -10.48 8.38 -6.31
CA ARG A 16 -10.55 7.02 -5.74
C ARG A 16 -10.56 5.92 -6.80
N ALA A 17 -9.60 5.96 -7.74
CA ALA A 17 -9.57 4.96 -8.81
C ALA A 17 -9.43 3.55 -8.22
N SER A 18 -9.95 2.56 -8.94
CA SER A 18 -9.80 1.14 -8.61
C SER A 18 -9.03 0.42 -9.70
N LEU A 19 -8.27 -0.61 -9.32
CA LEU A 19 -7.71 -1.60 -10.22
C LEU A 19 -8.68 -2.76 -10.48
N ASP A 20 -9.79 -2.86 -9.76
CA ASP A 20 -10.82 -3.85 -10.05
C ASP A 20 -11.42 -3.60 -11.44
N PRO A 21 -11.34 -4.57 -12.38
CA PRO A 21 -11.88 -4.40 -13.73
C PRO A 21 -13.40 -4.21 -13.76
N SER A 22 -14.11 -4.57 -12.68
CA SER A 22 -15.57 -4.47 -12.57
C SER A 22 -16.06 -3.10 -12.08
N ARG A 23 -15.19 -2.24 -11.54
CA ARG A 23 -15.57 -0.93 -10.99
C ARG A 23 -14.53 0.15 -11.30
N ALA A 24 -15.00 1.33 -11.67
CA ALA A 24 -14.09 2.46 -11.95
C ALA A 24 -13.50 3.08 -10.68
N ARG A 25 -14.14 2.89 -9.53
CA ARG A 25 -13.78 3.55 -8.27
C ARG A 25 -13.77 2.56 -7.12
N ALA A 26 -12.80 2.72 -6.22
CA ALA A 26 -12.71 1.94 -5.01
C ALA A 26 -13.84 2.34 -4.04
N PRO A 27 -14.27 1.42 -3.15
CA PRO A 27 -15.28 1.72 -2.16
C PRO A 27 -14.81 2.81 -1.21
N LEU A 28 -15.76 3.58 -0.71
CA LEU A 28 -15.50 4.52 0.38
C LEU A 28 -15.18 3.74 1.67
N PRO A 29 -14.42 4.32 2.60
CA PRO A 29 -14.13 3.68 3.90
C PRO A 29 -15.41 3.31 4.67
N VAL A 30 -16.47 4.10 4.54
CA VAL A 30 -17.79 3.80 5.14
C VAL A 30 -18.46 2.59 4.48
N GLU A 31 -18.33 2.42 3.16
CA GLU A 31 -18.91 1.30 2.43
C GLU A 31 -18.17 -0.01 2.80
N LEU A 32 -16.84 0.03 2.93
CA LEU A 32 -16.06 -1.11 3.43
C LEU A 32 -16.44 -1.47 4.88
N ALA A 33 -16.65 -0.46 5.72
CA ALA A 33 -17.11 -0.66 7.08
C ALA A 33 -18.48 -1.35 7.12
N GLU A 34 -19.45 -0.86 6.36
CA GLU A 34 -20.79 -1.44 6.28
C GLU A 34 -20.77 -2.88 5.75
N GLN A 35 -19.86 -3.20 4.82
CA GLN A 35 -19.73 -4.55 4.27
C GLN A 35 -19.11 -5.56 5.24
N LEU A 36 -18.20 -5.13 6.11
CA LEU A 36 -17.42 -6.02 7.00
C LEU A 36 -17.93 -6.08 8.44
N MET A 37 -18.57 -5.01 8.92
CA MET A 37 -18.97 -4.88 10.32
C MET A 37 -20.13 -5.82 10.69
N GLU A 38 -19.79 -6.94 11.30
CA GLU A 38 -20.74 -7.85 11.93
C GLU A 38 -20.49 -7.99 13.44
N GLY A 39 -21.50 -8.42 14.20
CA GLY A 39 -21.36 -8.68 15.64
C GLY A 39 -21.45 -7.45 16.56
N GLY A 40 -20.78 -7.53 17.72
CA GLY A 40 -20.96 -6.60 18.84
C GLY A 40 -20.53 -5.16 18.59
N GLU A 41 -21.19 -4.19 19.25
CA GLU A 41 -20.95 -2.75 19.06
C GLU A 41 -19.49 -2.35 19.36
N ALA A 42 -18.87 -2.90 20.41
CA ALA A 42 -17.49 -2.59 20.77
C ALA A 42 -16.49 -2.94 19.66
N ARG A 43 -16.67 -4.11 19.01
CA ARG A 43 -15.83 -4.55 17.89
C ARG A 43 -16.05 -3.68 16.66
N ARG A 44 -17.30 -3.38 16.33
CA ARG A 44 -17.63 -2.47 15.21
C ARG A 44 -17.04 -1.07 15.42
N ARG A 45 -17.06 -0.55 16.63
CA ARG A 45 -16.44 0.75 16.98
C ARG A 45 -14.92 0.72 16.84
N ALA A 46 -14.28 -0.30 17.39
CA ALA A 46 -12.83 -0.45 17.27
C ALA A 46 -12.39 -0.55 15.80
N PHE A 47 -13.13 -1.31 14.98
CA PHE A 47 -12.86 -1.40 13.55
C PHE A 47 -13.06 -0.06 12.83
N ALA A 48 -14.14 0.68 13.13
CA ALA A 48 -14.41 1.99 12.53
C ALA A 48 -13.28 2.98 12.82
N GLU A 49 -12.83 3.01 14.07
CA GLU A 49 -11.73 3.86 14.53
C GLU A 49 -10.40 3.46 13.86
N ALA A 50 -10.06 2.17 13.90
CA ALA A 50 -8.84 1.64 13.33
C ALA A 50 -8.76 1.86 11.81
N LEU A 51 -9.86 1.63 11.08
CA LEU A 51 -9.92 1.89 9.64
C LEU A 51 -9.81 3.39 9.34
N ALA A 52 -10.44 4.24 10.16
CA ALA A 52 -10.33 5.69 10.01
C ALA A 52 -8.88 6.18 10.25
N ASP A 53 -8.17 5.59 11.20
CA ASP A 53 -6.76 5.93 11.47
C ASP A 53 -5.86 5.52 10.30
N VAL A 54 -6.05 4.31 9.75
CA VAL A 54 -5.32 3.81 8.58
C VAL A 54 -5.61 4.64 7.33
N VAL A 55 -6.87 4.94 7.02
CA VAL A 55 -7.22 5.76 5.86
C VAL A 55 -6.74 7.20 6.05
N GLY A 56 -6.84 7.74 7.27
CA GLY A 56 -6.37 9.07 7.61
C GLY A 56 -4.88 9.25 7.32
N VAL A 57 -4.03 8.31 7.75
CA VAL A 57 -2.59 8.38 7.46
C VAL A 57 -2.30 8.22 5.97
N LEU A 58 -3.05 7.38 5.25
CA LEU A 58 -2.85 7.20 3.81
C LEU A 58 -3.13 8.48 3.03
N VAL A 59 -4.22 9.18 3.37
CA VAL A 59 -4.57 10.49 2.80
C VAL A 59 -3.50 11.53 3.12
N GLU A 60 -2.99 11.52 4.35
CA GLU A 60 -2.08 12.55 4.83
C GLU A 60 -0.65 12.39 4.25
N ASP A 61 -0.15 11.16 4.19
CA ASP A 61 1.23 10.87 3.85
C ASP A 61 1.41 10.46 2.38
N PHE A 62 0.33 10.06 1.70
CA PHE A 62 0.33 9.74 0.27
C PHE A 62 -0.77 10.55 -0.46
N PRO A 63 -0.69 11.89 -0.49
CA PRO A 63 -1.75 12.75 -1.04
C PRO A 63 -1.95 12.55 -2.55
N ASP A 64 -0.93 12.03 -3.24
CA ASP A 64 -0.98 11.73 -4.67
C ASP A 64 -1.47 10.29 -4.95
N ASN A 65 -1.85 9.52 -3.93
CA ASN A 65 -2.28 8.13 -4.10
C ASN A 65 -3.48 8.03 -5.08
N ILE A 66 -3.34 7.16 -6.07
CA ILE A 66 -4.27 7.10 -7.22
C ILE A 66 -5.31 6.00 -6.98
N PHE A 67 -4.83 4.82 -6.60
CA PHE A 67 -5.65 3.64 -6.41
C PHE A 67 -5.89 3.39 -4.93
N TRP A 68 -7.17 3.25 -4.57
CA TRP A 68 -7.64 3.23 -3.19
C TRP A 68 -8.30 1.90 -2.82
N ASP A 69 -7.90 0.82 -3.48
CA ASP A 69 -8.39 -0.53 -3.21
C ASP A 69 -7.88 -1.02 -1.86
N LEU A 70 -8.65 -0.72 -0.82
CA LEU A 70 -8.36 -1.06 0.58
C LEU A 70 -9.15 -2.28 1.07
N ASP A 71 -9.91 -2.93 0.19
CA ASP A 71 -10.83 -4.04 0.53
C ASP A 71 -10.10 -5.14 1.31
N TYR A 72 -8.95 -5.60 0.81
CA TYR A 72 -8.20 -6.66 1.47
C TYR A 72 -7.57 -6.20 2.79
N LEU A 73 -6.99 -4.99 2.85
CA LEU A 73 -6.43 -4.44 4.09
C LEU A 73 -7.51 -4.29 5.17
N ALA A 74 -8.69 -3.79 4.79
CA ALA A 74 -9.84 -3.67 5.69
C ALA A 74 -10.31 -5.06 6.16
N CYS A 75 -10.31 -6.06 5.27
CA CYS A 75 -10.63 -7.44 5.64
C CYS A 75 -9.61 -8.02 6.63
N CYS A 76 -8.32 -7.81 6.41
CA CYS A 76 -7.25 -8.21 7.33
C CYS A 76 -7.41 -7.54 8.69
N LEU A 77 -7.60 -6.21 8.72
CA LEU A 77 -7.88 -5.46 9.95
C LEU A 77 -9.12 -6.00 10.68
N TRP A 78 -10.19 -6.37 9.97
CA TRP A 78 -11.36 -6.96 10.62
C TRP A 78 -11.09 -8.33 11.25
N LYS A 79 -10.24 -9.13 10.59
CA LYS A 79 -9.91 -10.51 10.96
C LYS A 79 -8.89 -10.63 12.09
N VAL A 80 -8.13 -9.58 12.43
CA VAL A 80 -7.08 -9.66 13.48
C VAL A 80 -7.61 -10.01 14.87
N GLY A 81 -8.90 -9.77 15.14
CA GLY A 81 -9.54 -10.23 16.38
C GLY A 81 -10.41 -9.16 17.05
N GLY A 82 -10.10 -8.89 18.31
CA GLY A 82 -10.84 -7.98 19.16
C GLY A 82 -10.40 -6.51 19.03
N PRO A 83 -10.98 -5.62 19.85
CA PRO A 83 -10.68 -4.19 19.83
C PRO A 83 -9.20 -3.82 19.99
N ASP A 84 -8.48 -4.53 20.86
CA ASP A 84 -7.08 -4.23 21.16
C ASP A 84 -6.15 -4.70 20.03
N GLU A 85 -6.43 -5.87 19.43
CA GLU A 85 -5.70 -6.36 18.27
C GLU A 85 -5.90 -5.45 17.05
N MET A 86 -7.12 -4.95 16.84
CA MET A 86 -7.43 -3.98 15.77
C MET A 86 -6.64 -2.68 15.96
N ARG A 87 -6.58 -2.17 17.19
CA ARG A 87 -5.83 -0.95 17.52
C ARG A 87 -4.32 -1.15 17.32
N ALA A 88 -3.80 -2.28 17.76
CA ALA A 88 -2.38 -2.61 17.59
C ALA A 88 -2.00 -2.75 16.10
N PHE A 89 -2.83 -3.46 15.33
CA PHE A 89 -2.63 -3.61 13.88
C PHE A 89 -2.65 -2.25 13.18
N ALA A 90 -3.69 -1.43 13.41
CA ALA A 90 -3.79 -0.11 12.81
C ALA A 90 -2.61 0.79 13.22
N GLY A 91 -2.20 0.75 14.49
CA GLY A 91 -1.03 1.48 14.98
C GLY A 91 0.25 1.13 14.22
N ARG A 92 0.48 -0.15 13.91
CA ARG A 92 1.62 -0.57 13.08
C ARG A 92 1.53 -0.09 11.64
N VAL A 93 0.37 -0.26 11.00
CA VAL A 93 0.18 0.25 9.62
C VAL A 93 0.38 1.76 9.56
N VAL A 94 -0.11 2.50 10.57
CA VAL A 94 0.09 3.94 10.69
C VAL A 94 1.56 4.30 10.85
N ALA A 95 2.30 3.62 11.74
CA ALA A 95 3.72 3.86 11.93
C ALA A 95 4.52 3.63 10.64
N LEU A 96 4.22 2.56 9.90
CA LEU A 96 4.84 2.25 8.61
C LEU A 96 4.52 3.34 7.57
N CYS A 97 3.25 3.73 7.43
CA CYS A 97 2.86 4.80 6.49
C CYS A 97 3.61 6.11 6.79
N ARG A 98 3.73 6.48 8.06
CA ARG A 98 4.51 7.65 8.51
C ARG A 98 5.98 7.53 8.19
N GLY A 99 6.55 6.33 8.33
CA GLY A 99 7.95 6.06 8.02
C GLY A 99 8.27 6.17 6.53
N PHE A 100 7.34 5.77 5.67
CA PHE A 100 7.56 5.70 4.22
C PHE A 100 7.05 6.91 3.43
N GLY A 101 6.00 7.57 3.88
CA GLY A 101 5.30 8.59 3.11
C GLY A 101 5.95 9.98 3.10
N ASN A 102 5.21 10.97 2.61
CA ASN A 102 5.73 12.28 2.20
C ASN A 102 6.35 13.14 3.33
N LYS A 103 6.08 12.80 4.60
CA LYS A 103 6.58 13.52 5.80
C LYS A 103 7.86 12.92 6.37
N SER A 104 8.31 11.78 5.86
CA SER A 104 9.56 11.16 6.27
C SER A 104 10.73 11.63 5.41
N GLU A 105 11.92 11.10 5.66
CA GLU A 105 13.09 11.29 4.78
C GLU A 105 13.02 10.44 3.50
N LEU A 106 12.16 9.41 3.50
CA LEU A 106 11.95 8.55 2.33
C LEU A 106 11.04 9.20 1.30
N ARG A 107 9.95 9.84 1.73
CA ARG A 107 9.03 10.59 0.86
C ARG A 107 8.59 9.77 -0.35
N PHE A 108 8.14 8.55 -0.14
CA PHE A 108 7.48 7.80 -1.22
C PHE A 108 6.13 8.43 -1.54
N ARG A 109 5.83 8.49 -2.83
CA ARG A 109 4.66 9.20 -3.36
C ARG A 109 3.35 8.44 -3.22
N TYR A 110 3.43 7.10 -3.25
CA TYR A 110 2.28 6.20 -3.34
C TYR A 110 2.40 5.07 -2.33
N ALA A 111 1.27 4.62 -1.79
CA ALA A 111 1.21 3.43 -0.94
C ALA A 111 1.07 2.13 -1.78
N HIS A 112 1.06 2.23 -3.10
CA HIS A 112 0.77 1.12 -4.02
C HIS A 112 1.69 -0.10 -3.82
N ASP A 113 2.97 0.08 -3.52
CA ASP A 113 3.91 -1.03 -3.36
C ASP A 113 3.59 -1.88 -2.12
N PHE A 114 3.11 -1.22 -1.05
CA PHE A 114 2.59 -1.85 0.16
C PHE A 114 1.21 -2.48 -0.06
N LEU A 115 0.25 -1.73 -0.61
CA LEU A 115 -1.14 -2.18 -0.79
C LEU A 115 -1.26 -3.33 -1.79
N PHE A 116 -0.51 -3.28 -2.90
CA PHE A 116 -0.53 -4.29 -3.94
C PHE A 116 0.53 -5.38 -3.76
N GLY A 117 1.27 -5.33 -2.64
CA GLY A 117 2.14 -6.39 -2.16
C GLY A 117 3.37 -6.66 -3.04
N TYR A 118 3.91 -5.65 -3.72
CA TYR A 118 5.17 -5.79 -4.45
C TYR A 118 6.34 -6.08 -3.50
N ASP A 119 6.39 -5.37 -2.37
CA ASP A 119 7.42 -5.60 -1.36
C ASP A 119 7.23 -6.96 -0.67
N TRP A 120 5.98 -7.36 -0.43
CA TRP A 120 5.64 -8.66 0.13
C TRP A 120 6.07 -9.80 -0.80
N ALA A 121 5.69 -9.77 -2.07
CA ALA A 121 6.05 -10.80 -3.03
C ALA A 121 7.57 -10.94 -3.15
N ARG A 122 8.30 -9.82 -3.23
CA ARG A 122 9.77 -9.82 -3.27
C ARG A 122 10.37 -10.43 -1.99
N TRP A 123 9.81 -10.13 -0.83
CA TRP A 123 10.28 -10.65 0.45
C TRP A 123 10.04 -12.16 0.58
N VAL A 124 8.86 -12.65 0.19
CA VAL A 124 8.55 -14.08 0.18
C VAL A 124 9.43 -14.83 -0.82
N ALA A 125 9.61 -14.31 -2.03
CA ALA A 125 10.40 -14.94 -3.09
C ALA A 125 11.87 -15.19 -2.70
N ARG A 126 12.43 -14.39 -1.77
CA ARG A 126 13.80 -14.58 -1.26
C ARG A 126 13.96 -15.81 -0.37
N GLU A 127 12.90 -16.23 0.33
CA GLU A 127 12.93 -17.40 1.20
C GLU A 127 11.56 -18.11 1.23
N PRO A 128 11.13 -18.71 0.10
CA PRO A 128 9.76 -19.20 -0.04
C PRO A 128 9.39 -20.25 1.00
N GLY A 129 10.32 -21.14 1.35
CA GLY A 129 10.09 -22.23 2.31
C GLY A 129 9.67 -21.73 3.70
N ALA A 130 10.21 -20.59 4.15
CA ALA A 130 9.87 -20.02 5.46
C ALA A 130 8.71 -19.01 5.38
N ARG A 131 8.49 -18.38 4.22
CA ARG A 131 7.64 -17.18 4.11
C ARG A 131 6.35 -17.37 3.31
N ALA A 132 6.20 -18.45 2.54
CA ALA A 132 5.04 -18.64 1.67
C ALA A 132 3.68 -18.66 2.42
N GLY A 133 3.68 -19.04 3.70
CA GLY A 133 2.48 -19.03 4.55
C GLY A 133 2.15 -17.67 5.18
N ILE A 134 3.00 -16.65 5.00
CA ILE A 134 2.86 -15.34 5.64
C ILE A 134 2.18 -14.37 4.67
N GLY A 135 1.08 -13.76 5.09
CA GLY A 135 0.35 -12.74 4.33
C GLY A 135 1.02 -11.36 4.32
N PRO A 136 0.62 -10.48 3.38
CA PRO A 136 1.18 -9.13 3.19
C PRO A 136 0.82 -8.14 4.29
N PHE A 137 -0.05 -8.53 5.22
CA PHE A 137 -0.39 -7.73 6.40
C PHE A 137 -0.22 -8.54 7.69
N ASP A 138 0.40 -9.71 7.63
CA ASP A 138 0.70 -10.49 8.83
C ASP A 138 1.84 -9.85 9.61
N LEU A 139 1.83 -10.04 10.93
CA LEU A 139 2.76 -9.39 11.87
C LEU A 139 4.24 -9.54 11.43
N ALA A 140 4.63 -10.75 11.02
CA ALA A 140 6.00 -11.05 10.61
C ALA A 140 6.47 -10.25 9.40
N PHE A 141 5.57 -9.94 8.45
CA PHE A 141 5.91 -9.08 7.32
C PHE A 141 5.95 -7.60 7.72
N LEU A 142 5.06 -7.17 8.62
CA LEU A 142 5.11 -5.81 9.16
C LEU A 142 6.40 -5.54 9.95
N ASP A 143 6.88 -6.51 10.76
CA ASP A 143 8.17 -6.43 11.45
C ASP A 143 9.35 -6.33 10.46
N TYR A 144 9.27 -7.06 9.35
CA TYR A 144 10.24 -6.93 8.26
C TYR A 144 10.24 -5.53 7.66
N LEU A 145 9.06 -4.93 7.42
CA LEU A 145 8.98 -3.57 6.88
C LEU A 145 9.55 -2.53 7.84
N ASP A 146 9.37 -2.68 9.16
CA ASP A 146 9.98 -1.82 10.17
C ASP A 146 11.51 -1.91 10.12
N THR A 147 12.05 -3.12 10.01
CA THR A 147 13.49 -3.33 9.83
C THR A 147 13.99 -2.68 8.54
N ARG A 148 13.26 -2.88 7.45
CA ARG A 148 13.60 -2.31 6.14
C ARG A 148 13.54 -0.80 6.12
N LEU A 149 12.60 -0.20 6.85
CA LEU A 149 12.50 1.25 7.01
C LEU A 149 13.79 1.79 7.65
N GLN A 150 14.31 1.13 8.68
CA GLN A 150 15.55 1.57 9.32
C GLN A 150 16.76 1.41 8.40
N GLU A 151 16.89 0.27 7.71
CA GLU A 151 17.97 0.09 6.72
C GLU A 151 17.99 1.20 5.66
N LEU A 152 16.82 1.63 5.20
CA LEU A 152 16.73 2.71 4.22
C LEU A 152 17.12 4.07 4.78
N ARG A 153 16.89 4.33 6.07
CA ARG A 153 17.36 5.54 6.75
C ARG A 153 18.87 5.54 6.89
N ASP A 154 19.46 4.40 7.23
CA ASP A 154 20.91 4.26 7.30
C ASP A 154 21.54 4.55 5.92
N LEU A 155 20.97 4.00 4.83
CA LEU A 155 21.43 4.30 3.47
C LEU A 155 21.30 5.79 3.09
N ILE A 156 20.25 6.49 3.56
CA ILE A 156 20.11 7.94 3.37
C ILE A 156 21.24 8.68 4.09
N SER A 157 21.50 8.30 5.35
CA SER A 157 22.55 8.90 6.18
C SER A 157 23.94 8.68 5.59
N ASP A 158 24.17 7.53 4.96
CA ASP A 158 25.44 7.17 4.31
C ASP A 158 25.59 7.77 2.90
N HIS A 159 24.66 8.62 2.45
CA HIS A 159 24.65 9.22 1.12
C HIS A 159 24.73 8.21 -0.03
N ASP A 160 24.03 7.07 0.11
CA ASP A 160 23.98 6.03 -0.92
C ASP A 160 23.58 6.58 -2.29
N ALA A 161 24.14 6.04 -3.37
CA ALA A 161 23.90 6.55 -4.73
C ALA A 161 22.42 6.46 -5.16
N LYS A 162 21.67 5.48 -4.63
CA LYS A 162 20.26 5.26 -4.93
C LYS A 162 19.34 5.89 -3.90
N TYR A 163 19.78 5.93 -2.63
CA TYR A 163 18.98 6.39 -1.50
C TYR A 163 19.48 7.69 -0.86
N GLY A 164 20.37 8.44 -1.50
CA GLY A 164 20.90 9.69 -0.97
C GLY A 164 19.84 10.77 -0.69
N PRO A 165 20.23 11.90 -0.07
CA PRO A 165 19.31 12.97 0.29
C PRO A 165 18.49 13.49 -0.89
N LEU A 166 17.21 13.78 -0.64
CA LEU A 166 16.32 14.37 -1.65
C LEU A 166 16.51 15.88 -1.69
N GLU A 167 16.43 16.45 -2.89
CA GLU A 167 16.41 17.90 -3.07
C GLU A 167 14.97 18.45 -3.00
N GLY A 168 14.81 19.54 -2.24
CA GLY A 168 13.59 20.34 -2.19
C GLY A 168 12.34 19.52 -1.87
N ARG A 169 11.35 19.52 -2.79
CA ARG A 169 10.06 18.83 -2.61
C ARG A 169 9.94 17.53 -3.41
N ALA A 170 11.05 16.98 -3.91
CA ALA A 170 11.02 15.74 -4.69
C ALA A 170 10.47 14.54 -3.88
N PHE A 171 9.86 13.61 -4.61
CA PHE A 171 9.53 12.28 -4.10
C PHE A 171 10.63 11.30 -4.50
N ARG A 172 10.94 10.34 -3.63
CA ARG A 172 11.91 9.30 -3.95
C ARG A 172 11.32 8.31 -4.96
N ASN A 173 12.10 8.01 -5.99
CA ASN A 173 11.76 6.99 -6.97
C ASN A 173 12.96 6.05 -7.19
N PRO A 174 13.01 4.89 -6.52
CA PRO A 174 14.12 3.94 -6.61
C PRO A 174 14.01 3.01 -7.85
N PHE A 175 13.05 3.25 -8.74
CA PHE A 175 12.78 2.44 -9.92
C PHE A 175 13.40 3.07 -11.18
N SER A 176 13.74 2.22 -12.15
CA SER A 176 14.27 2.60 -13.46
C SER A 176 13.21 3.17 -14.42
N PHE A 177 12.00 3.43 -13.95
CA PHE A 177 10.89 3.99 -14.74
C PHE A 177 10.24 5.18 -14.03
N ARG A 178 9.59 6.02 -14.82
CA ARG A 178 8.88 7.21 -14.35
C ARG A 178 7.64 6.84 -13.55
N ARG A 179 7.38 7.62 -12.50
CA ARG A 179 6.23 7.45 -11.60
C ARG A 179 5.48 8.76 -11.42
N GLU A 180 5.33 9.52 -12.51
CA GLU A 180 4.37 10.63 -12.52
C GLU A 180 2.94 10.08 -12.53
N PRO A 181 1.92 10.83 -12.04
CA PRO A 181 0.61 10.24 -11.75
C PRO A 181 -0.05 9.59 -12.97
N ARG A 182 0.12 10.19 -14.15
CA ARG A 182 -0.39 9.62 -15.41
C ARG A 182 0.33 8.34 -15.80
N ASP A 183 1.65 8.30 -15.62
CA ASP A 183 2.48 7.14 -15.94
C ASP A 183 2.21 5.97 -14.99
N GLU A 184 2.14 6.27 -13.68
CA GLU A 184 1.80 5.30 -12.63
C GLU A 184 0.41 4.70 -12.86
N ALA A 185 -0.59 5.52 -13.20
CA ALA A 185 -1.93 5.06 -13.51
C ALA A 185 -1.96 4.16 -14.76
N ARG A 186 -1.31 4.60 -15.85
CA ARG A 186 -1.22 3.84 -17.11
C ARG A 186 -0.52 2.50 -16.90
N LEU A 187 0.58 2.48 -16.14
CA LEU A 187 1.32 1.28 -15.82
C LEU A 187 0.44 0.27 -15.06
N HIS A 188 -0.18 0.68 -13.96
CA HIS A 188 -1.01 -0.24 -13.16
C HIS A 188 -2.25 -0.75 -13.90
N GLN A 189 -2.84 0.06 -14.77
CA GLN A 189 -3.94 -0.39 -15.63
C GLN A 189 -3.54 -1.53 -16.58
N VAL A 190 -2.30 -1.53 -17.07
CA VAL A 190 -1.78 -2.64 -17.88
C VAL A 190 -1.45 -3.84 -17.00
N LEU A 191 -0.78 -3.61 -15.87
CA LEU A 191 -0.41 -4.69 -14.95
C LEU A 191 -1.62 -5.47 -14.44
N VAL A 192 -2.73 -4.81 -14.11
CA VAL A 192 -3.94 -5.52 -13.69
C VAL A 192 -4.59 -6.31 -14.82
N ARG A 193 -4.55 -5.82 -16.06
CA ARG A 193 -5.08 -6.55 -17.23
C ARG A 193 -4.27 -7.81 -17.55
N GLU A 194 -2.98 -7.77 -17.27
CA GLU A 194 -2.05 -8.89 -17.48
C GLU A 194 -1.92 -9.80 -16.23
N ASP A 195 -2.72 -9.57 -15.18
CA ASP A 195 -2.67 -10.30 -13.89
C ASP A 195 -1.29 -10.23 -13.20
N LEU A 196 -0.59 -9.10 -13.37
CA LEU A 196 0.74 -8.82 -12.85
C LEU A 196 0.72 -7.98 -11.56
N ILE A 197 -0.38 -8.05 -10.80
CA ILE A 197 -0.48 -7.44 -9.47
C ILE A 197 -0.35 -8.56 -8.42
N PRO A 198 0.65 -8.52 -7.52
CA PRO A 198 0.89 -9.59 -6.56
C PRO A 198 -0.29 -9.85 -5.61
N VAL A 199 -0.94 -8.78 -5.16
CA VAL A 199 -2.10 -8.85 -4.25
C VAL A 199 -3.26 -8.13 -4.90
N LYS A 200 -4.34 -8.86 -5.18
CA LYS A 200 -5.60 -8.31 -5.67
C LYS A 200 -6.33 -7.58 -4.54
N ALA A 201 -5.79 -6.43 -4.14
CA ALA A 201 -6.20 -5.69 -2.94
C ALA A 201 -7.65 -5.19 -2.98
N TRP A 202 -8.25 -5.15 -4.18
CA TRP A 202 -9.66 -4.84 -4.40
C TRP A 202 -10.63 -5.98 -4.06
N ARG A 203 -10.12 -7.17 -3.72
CA ARG A 203 -10.91 -8.31 -3.30
C ARG A 203 -10.77 -8.53 -1.79
N LEU A 204 -11.87 -8.88 -1.11
CA LEU A 204 -11.83 -9.21 0.32
C LEU A 204 -11.03 -10.47 0.64
N ASP A 205 -10.93 -11.42 -0.29
CA ASP A 205 -10.09 -12.62 -0.13
C ASP A 205 -8.59 -12.33 -0.31
N GLY A 206 -8.26 -11.20 -0.95
CA GLY A 206 -6.90 -10.81 -1.29
C GLY A 206 -6.14 -11.94 -1.94
N GLU A 207 -6.61 -12.39 -3.10
CA GLU A 207 -5.84 -13.34 -3.90
C GLU A 207 -4.39 -12.84 -4.05
N ARG A 208 -3.45 -13.73 -3.68
CA ARG A 208 -2.05 -13.42 -3.41
C ARG A 208 -1.16 -14.35 -4.21
N ARG A 209 -0.18 -13.76 -4.90
CA ARG A 209 0.82 -14.47 -5.69
C ARG A 209 2.19 -13.86 -5.44
N TRP A 210 3.19 -14.71 -5.21
CA TRP A 210 4.58 -14.30 -5.01
C TRP A 210 5.55 -15.07 -5.93
N ASP A 211 5.04 -16.10 -6.60
CA ASP A 211 5.76 -17.06 -7.43
C ASP A 211 6.17 -16.52 -8.81
N LEU A 212 5.87 -15.25 -9.09
CA LEU A 212 6.29 -14.55 -10.29
C LEU A 212 7.30 -13.43 -9.96
N PRO A 213 8.21 -13.09 -10.89
CA PRO A 213 9.14 -11.98 -10.77
C PRO A 213 8.43 -10.64 -11.01
N PHE A 214 7.51 -10.25 -10.11
CA PHE A 214 6.67 -9.05 -10.27
C PHE A 214 7.45 -7.74 -10.39
N THR A 215 8.67 -7.67 -9.84
CA THR A 215 9.49 -6.45 -9.94
C THR A 215 10.00 -6.29 -11.38
N GLU A 216 10.48 -7.37 -11.97
CA GLU A 216 11.01 -7.45 -13.32
C GLU A 216 9.88 -7.25 -14.34
N LEU A 217 8.77 -7.98 -14.18
CA LEU A 217 7.59 -7.89 -15.07
C LEU A 217 6.99 -6.47 -15.07
N ARG A 218 7.01 -5.79 -13.91
CA ARG A 218 6.60 -4.38 -13.81
C ARG A 218 7.54 -3.44 -14.56
N ALA A 219 8.86 -3.66 -14.46
CA ALA A 219 9.85 -2.87 -15.18
C ALA A 219 9.76 -3.08 -16.70
N GLU A 220 9.65 -4.33 -17.16
CA GLU A 220 9.46 -4.67 -18.58
C GLU A 220 8.18 -4.04 -19.14
N THR A 221 7.09 -4.07 -18.37
CA THR A 221 5.84 -3.40 -18.77
C THR A 221 6.02 -1.90 -18.85
N ALA A 222 6.75 -1.29 -17.93
CA ALA A 222 7.06 0.14 -17.97
C ALA A 222 7.90 0.49 -19.21
N GLU A 223 8.89 -0.31 -19.57
CA GLU A 223 9.71 -0.14 -20.77
C GLU A 223 8.85 -0.21 -22.04
N ARG A 224 8.02 -1.25 -22.18
CA ARG A 224 7.07 -1.42 -23.30
C ARG A 224 6.10 -0.24 -23.45
N LEU A 225 5.78 0.45 -22.35
CA LEU A 225 4.93 1.65 -22.35
C LEU A 225 5.69 2.96 -22.65
N GLY A 226 7.01 2.89 -22.83
CA GLY A 226 7.89 4.05 -22.99
C GLY A 226 8.09 4.84 -21.71
N LEU A 227 7.95 4.21 -20.54
CA LEU A 227 8.05 4.84 -19.22
C LEU A 227 9.44 4.71 -18.60
N ALA A 228 10.37 4.00 -19.24
CA ALA A 228 11.76 3.92 -18.81
C ALA A 228 12.31 5.34 -18.53
N ARG A 229 13.07 5.47 -17.45
CA ARG A 229 13.84 6.68 -17.21
C ARG A 229 15.00 6.64 -18.19
N GLU A 230 15.20 7.75 -18.88
CA GLU A 230 16.51 8.04 -19.44
C GLU A 230 17.42 8.20 -18.22
N ASP A 231 18.13 7.15 -17.83
CA ASP A 231 19.17 7.33 -16.84
C ASP A 231 20.20 8.25 -17.46
N GLY A 232 20.35 9.43 -16.84
CA GLY A 232 21.41 10.37 -17.13
C GLY A 232 22.74 9.63 -17.10
N SER A 233 23.55 9.94 -18.11
CA SER A 233 24.98 9.60 -18.17
C SER A 233 25.71 9.97 -16.88
#